data_AF-A0A5S9INU6-F1
#
_entry.id   AF-A0A5S9INU6-F1
#
_cell.length_a   1.000
_cell.length_b   1.000
_cell.length_c   1.000
_cell.angle_alpha   90.00
_cell.angle_beta   90.00
_cell.angle_gamma   90.00
#
_symmetry.space_group_name_H-M   'P 1'
#
loop_
_entity.id
_entity.type
_entity.pdbx_description
1 polymer ?
#
loop_
_entity_poly.entity_id
_entity_poly.type
_entity_poly.pdbx_seq_one_letter_code
_entity_poly.pdbx_strand_id
1 'polypeptide(L)'
;MAFDKTFATGIHIVVVLSYFDKLATSELLAKSVCTNPGLIRRIAAKLHKAEIIKCYAGKNGGMKLSKAPEDITLLEIYEALSLSPALKTSNREVFSQCYISCNISNVLSGVFEEGERALKSTLADKTIADIKNKIEAMR
;
A
#
# COMPACT_ATOMS: atom_id res chain seq x y z
N MET A 1 -10.22 -5.67 -11.14
CA MET A 1 -9.34 -6.16 -10.06
C MET A 1 -7.91 -5.89 -10.51
N ALA A 2 -7.38 -4.72 -10.16
CA ALA A 2 -6.01 -4.32 -10.44
C ALA A 2 -5.31 -4.25 -9.10
N PHE A 3 -4.05 -4.70 -9.01
CA PHE A 3 -3.18 -4.28 -7.91
C PHE A 3 -3.34 -2.76 -7.77
N ASP A 4 -3.78 -2.32 -6.59
CA ASP A 4 -4.31 -0.97 -6.44
C ASP A 4 -3.21 0.04 -6.82
N LYS A 5 -3.47 0.89 -7.83
CA LYS A 5 -2.56 1.97 -8.21
C LYS A 5 -2.17 2.81 -6.98
N THR A 6 -3.07 2.90 -6.00
CA THR A 6 -2.84 3.53 -4.70
C THR A 6 -1.68 2.89 -3.94
N PHE A 7 -1.58 1.55 -3.91
CA PHE A 7 -0.50 0.84 -3.22
C PHE A 7 0.86 1.13 -3.88
N ALA A 8 0.96 0.99 -5.21
CA ALA A 8 2.18 1.31 -5.93
C ALA A 8 2.58 2.80 -5.78
N THR A 9 1.59 3.70 -5.85
CA THR A 9 1.79 5.15 -5.59
C THR A 9 2.28 5.39 -4.16
N GLY A 10 1.72 4.69 -3.19
CA GLY A 10 2.11 4.77 -1.78
C GLY A 10 3.56 4.34 -1.56
N ILE A 11 3.97 3.21 -2.13
CA ILE A 11 5.37 2.76 -2.10
C ILE A 11 6.28 3.81 -2.73
N HIS A 12 5.93 4.33 -3.92
CA HIS A 12 6.73 5.39 -4.57
C HIS A 12 6.89 6.60 -3.64
N ILE A 13 5.81 7.09 -3.03
CA ILE A 13 5.87 8.21 -2.07
C ILE A 13 6.85 7.90 -0.93
N VAL A 14 6.72 6.74 -0.28
CA VAL A 14 7.54 6.38 0.88
C VAL A 14 9.01 6.22 0.50
N VAL A 15 9.31 5.61 -0.66
CA VAL A 15 10.67 5.50 -1.21
C VAL A 15 11.24 6.88 -1.50
N VAL A 16 10.49 7.78 -2.14
CA VAL A 16 10.96 9.16 -2.41
C VAL A 16 11.27 9.87 -1.10
N LEU A 17 10.39 9.78 -0.10
CA LEU A 17 10.62 10.36 1.23
C LEU A 17 11.87 9.79 1.93
N SER A 18 12.29 8.55 1.61
CA SER A 18 13.53 7.97 2.15
C SER A 18 14.83 8.61 1.63
N TYR A 19 14.74 9.45 0.59
CA TYR A 19 15.87 10.22 0.05
C TYR A 19 15.95 11.66 0.60
N PHE A 20 15.00 12.10 1.43
CA PHE A 20 14.97 13.46 1.96
C PHE A 20 15.15 13.49 3.48
N ASP A 21 16.09 14.32 3.94
CA ASP A 21 16.19 14.68 5.36
C ASP A 21 15.20 15.79 5.77
N LYS A 22 14.66 16.52 4.78
CA LYS A 22 13.72 17.64 4.95
C LYS A 22 12.29 17.23 4.59
N LEU A 23 11.33 18.08 4.95
CA LEU A 23 9.93 17.88 4.58
C LEU A 23 9.74 18.01 3.06
N ALA A 24 9.04 17.06 2.45
CA ALA A 24 8.62 17.10 1.06
C ALA A 24 7.15 17.55 0.94
N THR A 25 6.85 18.44 0.00
CA THR A 25 5.47 18.91 -0.22
C THR A 25 4.67 17.94 -1.10
N SER A 26 3.34 18.06 -1.08
CA SER A 26 2.48 17.29 -1.97
C SER A 26 2.74 17.57 -3.45
N GLU A 27 3.16 18.80 -3.77
CA GLU A 27 3.48 19.26 -5.11
C GLU A 27 4.77 18.62 -5.63
N LEU A 28 5.78 18.48 -4.76
CA LEU A 28 7.02 17.78 -5.10
C LEU A 28 6.77 16.30 -5.36
N LEU A 29 6.08 15.65 -4.43
CA LEU A 29 5.75 14.23 -4.57
C LEU A 29 4.86 13.97 -5.79
N ALA A 30 3.89 14.84 -6.06
CA ALA A 30 3.02 14.72 -7.25
C ALA A 30 3.82 14.77 -8.55
N LYS A 31 4.85 15.63 -8.64
CA LYS A 31 5.76 15.68 -9.79
C LYS A 31 6.56 14.37 -9.92
N SER A 32 7.11 13.86 -8.82
CA SER A 32 7.88 12.61 -8.83
C SER A 32 7.05 11.41 -9.28
N VAL A 33 5.81 11.32 -8.79
CA VAL A 33 4.92 10.18 -9.08
C VAL A 33 4.10 10.39 -10.37
N CYS A 34 4.28 11.51 -11.08
CA CYS A 34 3.50 11.88 -12.26
C CYS A 34 1.97 11.85 -12.00
N THR A 35 1.53 12.48 -10.92
CA THR A 35 0.12 12.55 -10.52
C THR A 35 -0.26 13.95 -10.02
N ASN A 36 -1.42 14.10 -9.38
CA ASN A 36 -1.87 15.37 -8.81
C ASN A 36 -1.68 15.44 -7.28
N PRO A 37 -1.45 16.63 -6.70
CA PRO A 37 -1.26 16.80 -5.25
C PRO A 37 -2.46 16.33 -4.40
N GLY A 38 -3.67 16.35 -4.95
CA GLY A 38 -4.88 15.87 -4.26
C GLY A 38 -4.82 14.38 -3.94
N LEU A 39 -4.38 13.56 -4.90
CA LEU A 39 -4.16 12.12 -4.69
C LEU A 39 -3.06 11.87 -3.65
N ILE A 40 -1.93 12.59 -3.75
CA ILE A 40 -0.84 12.50 -2.79
C ILE A 40 -1.34 12.76 -1.37
N ARG A 41 -2.10 13.84 -1.15
CA ARG A 41 -2.66 14.17 0.17
C ARG A 41 -3.58 13.09 0.72
N ARG A 42 -4.42 12.47 -0.14
CA ARG A 42 -5.31 11.36 0.27
C ARG A 42 -4.52 10.13 0.71
N ILE A 43 -3.47 9.76 -0.01
CA ILE A 43 -2.61 8.63 0.33
C ILE A 43 -1.79 8.95 1.58
N ALA A 44 -1.21 10.15 1.64
CA ALA A 44 -0.44 10.63 2.79
C ALA A 44 -1.27 10.64 4.08
N ALA A 45 -2.55 11.00 4.03
CA ALA A 45 -3.43 10.95 5.20
C ALA A 45 -3.56 9.52 5.76
N LYS A 46 -3.68 8.51 4.89
CA LYS A 46 -3.73 7.10 5.32
C LYS A 46 -2.39 6.63 5.88
N LEU A 47 -1.28 6.94 5.20
CA LEU A 47 0.07 6.61 5.67
C LEU A 47 0.42 7.30 6.99
N HIS A 48 -0.08 8.52 7.19
CA HIS A 48 0.09 9.25 8.44
C HIS A 48 -0.68 8.61 9.59
N LYS A 49 -1.92 8.19 9.34
CA LYS A 49 -2.72 7.46 10.32
C LYS A 49 -2.08 6.12 10.72
N ALA A 50 -1.39 5.47 9.78
CA ALA A 50 -0.62 4.25 10.01
C ALA A 50 0.78 4.51 10.59
N GLU A 51 1.11 5.75 10.96
CA GLU A 51 2.40 6.15 11.50
C GLU A 51 3.61 5.85 10.61
N ILE A 52 3.41 5.65 9.31
CA ILE A 52 4.51 5.43 8.34
C ILE A 52 5.18 6.78 7.99
N ILE A 53 4.38 7.85 7.91
CA ILE A 53 4.86 9.21 7.66
C ILE A 53 4.31 10.22 8.67
N LYS A 54 5.00 11.34 8.82
CA LYS A 54 4.50 12.52 9.55
C LYS A 54 4.14 13.63 8.58
N CYS A 55 2.93 14.16 8.73
CA CYS A 55 2.44 15.31 7.96
C CYS A 55 2.45 16.55 8.83
N TYR A 56 2.98 17.66 8.31
CA TYR A 56 3.04 18.96 8.97
C TYR A 56 2.27 19.98 8.15
N ALA A 57 1.42 20.78 8.81
CA ALA A 57 0.61 21.80 8.17
C ALA A 57 1.34 23.16 8.06
N GLY A 58 0.80 24.06 7.24
CA GLY A 58 1.27 25.45 7.11
C GLY A 58 2.19 25.70 5.92
N LYS A 59 2.66 26.95 5.78
CA LYS A 59 3.47 27.44 4.65
C LYS A 59 4.79 26.67 4.46
N ASN A 60 5.35 26.16 5.56
CA ASN A 60 6.57 25.33 5.58
C ASN A 60 6.24 23.86 5.93
N GLY A 61 4.99 23.46 5.73
CA GLY A 61 4.53 22.10 5.96
C GLY A 61 5.03 21.12 4.90
N GLY A 62 4.77 19.84 5.14
CA GLY A 62 5.19 18.77 4.24
C GLY A 62 5.18 17.42 4.94
N MET A 63 5.84 16.45 4.34
CA MET A 63 5.83 15.05 4.74
C MET A 63 7.25 14.54 4.91
N LYS A 64 7.47 13.66 5.88
CA LYS A 64 8.70 12.87 6.04
C LYS A 64 8.38 11.51 6.64
N LEU A 65 9.31 10.57 6.56
CA LEU A 65 9.16 9.28 7.23
C LEU A 65 9.05 9.45 8.75
N SER A 66 8.23 8.61 9.38
CA SER A 66 8.12 8.56 10.84
C SER A 66 9.22 7.73 11.50
N LYS A 67 9.77 6.76 10.77
CA LYS A 67 10.77 5.78 11.19
C LYS A 67 11.73 5.46 10.05
N ALA A 68 12.79 4.71 10.33
CA ALA A 68 13.82 4.40 9.35
C ALA A 68 13.28 3.51 8.21
N PRO A 69 13.80 3.62 6.97
CA PRO A 69 13.36 2.80 5.84
C PRO A 69 13.45 1.28 6.07
N GLU A 70 14.38 0.85 6.92
CA GLU A 70 14.60 -0.55 7.32
C GLU A 70 13.46 -1.08 8.20
N ASP A 71 12.77 -0.19 8.92
CA ASP A 71 11.69 -0.53 9.84
C ASP A 71 10.30 -0.42 9.19
N ILE A 72 10.21 -0.09 7.90
CA ILE A 72 8.95 0.04 7.16
C ILE A 72 8.83 -1.13 6.19
N THR A 73 7.92 -2.06 6.45
CA THR A 73 7.64 -3.18 5.53
C THR A 73 6.66 -2.79 4.43
N LEU A 74 6.69 -3.52 3.31
CA LEU A 74 5.66 -3.37 2.28
C LEU A 74 4.28 -3.82 2.78
N LEU A 75 4.22 -4.74 3.75
CA LEU A 75 2.98 -5.17 4.38
C LEU A 75 2.30 -4.02 5.13
N GLU A 76 3.05 -3.22 5.89
CA GLU A 76 2.49 -2.05 6.59
C GLU A 76 1.87 -1.05 5.63
N ILE A 77 2.53 -0.78 4.49
CA ILE A 77 1.98 0.10 3.45
C ILE A 77 0.73 -0.53 2.82
N TYR A 78 0.74 -1.85 2.63
CA TYR A 78 -0.39 -2.58 2.07
C TYR A 78 -1.61 -2.47 2.97
N GLU A 79 -1.45 -2.72 4.27
CA GLU A 79 -2.52 -2.65 5.25
C GLU A 79 -3.00 -1.21 5.50
N ALA A 80 -2.12 -0.22 5.40
CA ALA A 80 -2.48 1.19 5.51
C ALA A 80 -3.36 1.69 4.34
N LEU A 81 -3.18 1.14 3.14
CA LEU A 81 -3.79 1.66 1.91
C LEU A 81 -4.96 0.80 1.41
N SER A 82 -4.90 -0.51 1.59
CA SER A 82 -5.91 -1.47 1.12
C SER A 82 -7.21 -1.37 1.91
N LEU A 83 -8.32 -1.18 1.20
CA LEU A 83 -9.67 -1.10 1.79
C LEU A 83 -10.35 -2.48 1.89
N SER A 84 -9.84 -3.50 1.22
CA SER A 84 -10.33 -4.88 1.29
C SER A 84 -9.24 -5.88 0.90
N PRO A 85 -9.36 -7.17 1.28
CA PRO A 85 -8.47 -8.22 0.80
C PRO A 85 -8.33 -8.20 -0.73
N ALA A 86 -7.14 -8.53 -1.24
CA ALA A 86 -6.92 -8.62 -2.67
C ALA A 86 -7.75 -9.76 -3.27
N LEU A 87 -7.90 -10.86 -2.54
CA LEU A 87 -8.71 -12.00 -2.93
C LEU A 87 -9.95 -12.09 -2.03
N LYS A 88 -11.14 -11.92 -2.61
CA LYS A 88 -12.41 -12.10 -1.91
C LYS A 88 -13.45 -12.73 -2.82
N THR A 89 -14.26 -13.60 -2.26
CA THR A 89 -15.48 -14.06 -2.92
C THR A 89 -16.52 -12.95 -2.86
N SER A 90 -17.05 -12.52 -4.01
CA SER A 90 -18.18 -11.60 -4.02
C SER A 90 -19.44 -12.30 -3.52
N ASN A 91 -20.32 -11.56 -2.85
CA ASN A 91 -21.65 -12.06 -2.52
C ASN A 91 -22.38 -12.34 -3.84
N ARG A 92 -22.76 -13.60 -4.07
CA ARG A 92 -23.40 -14.04 -5.31
C ARG A 92 -24.73 -14.69 -4.97
N GLU A 93 -25.65 -14.65 -5.92
CA GLU A 93 -26.89 -15.40 -5.82
C GLU A 93 -26.59 -16.91 -5.79
N VAL A 94 -27.29 -17.63 -4.92
CA VAL A 94 -27.13 -19.07 -4.72
C VAL A 94 -28.34 -19.80 -5.29
N PHE A 95 -28.08 -20.80 -6.13
CA PHE A 95 -29.13 -21.67 -6.65
C PHE A 95 -29.28 -22.89 -5.73
N SER A 96 -30.33 -22.90 -4.89
CA SER A 96 -30.50 -23.83 -3.76
C SER A 96 -30.57 -25.31 -4.15
N GLN A 97 -30.97 -25.62 -5.39
CA GLN A 97 -31.04 -27.01 -5.89
C GLN A 97 -29.69 -27.53 -6.38
N CYS A 98 -28.66 -26.68 -6.48
CA CYS A 98 -27.33 -27.07 -6.91
C CYS A 98 -26.37 -27.09 -5.73
N TYR A 99 -25.96 -28.28 -5.30
CA TYR A 99 -24.97 -28.48 -4.23
C TYR A 99 -23.67 -27.71 -4.47
N ILE A 100 -23.18 -27.67 -5.72
CA ILE A 100 -21.97 -26.89 -6.07
C ILE A 100 -22.23 -25.41 -5.81
N SER A 101 -23.40 -24.89 -6.18
CA SER A 101 -23.72 -23.47 -6.03
C SER A 101 -23.75 -23.02 -4.58
N CYS A 102 -24.25 -23.89 -3.70
CA CYS A 102 -24.32 -23.65 -2.26
C CYS A 102 -22.95 -23.67 -1.57
N ASN A 103 -21.96 -24.40 -2.10
CA ASN A 103 -20.71 -24.68 -1.39
C ASN A 103 -19.47 -24.00 -1.99
N ILE A 104 -19.45 -23.71 -3.29
CA ILE A 104 -18.24 -23.25 -3.99
C ILE A 104 -17.69 -21.93 -3.44
N SER A 105 -18.55 -21.01 -2.96
CA SER A 105 -18.06 -19.77 -2.34
C SER A 105 -17.25 -20.06 -1.08
N ASN A 106 -17.69 -21.00 -0.24
CA ASN A 106 -16.95 -21.37 0.97
C ASN A 106 -15.59 -22.03 0.63
N VAL A 107 -15.58 -22.93 -0.36
CA VAL A 107 -14.34 -23.58 -0.81
C VAL A 107 -13.36 -22.55 -1.39
N LEU A 108 -13.85 -21.64 -2.23
CA LEU A 108 -13.01 -20.57 -2.81
C LEU A 108 -12.54 -19.56 -1.76
N SER A 109 -13.32 -19.29 -0.71
CA SER A 109 -12.86 -18.45 0.40
C SER A 109 -11.60 -19.00 1.04
N GLY A 110 -11.53 -20.31 1.32
CA GLY A 110 -10.31 -20.92 1.88
C GLY A 110 -9.10 -20.77 0.96
N VAL A 111 -9.27 -21.03 -0.34
CA VAL A 111 -8.22 -20.86 -1.35
C VAL A 111 -7.74 -19.40 -1.43
N PHE A 112 -8.67 -18.45 -1.35
CA PHE A 112 -8.35 -17.02 -1.38
C PHE A 112 -7.65 -16.54 -0.09
N GLU A 113 -8.03 -17.07 1.08
CA GLU A 113 -7.36 -16.80 2.34
C GLU A 113 -5.91 -17.32 2.34
N GLU A 114 -5.68 -18.51 1.78
CA GLU A 114 -4.33 -19.05 1.61
C GLU A 114 -3.48 -18.16 0.70
N GLY A 115 -4.03 -17.73 -0.44
CA GLY A 115 -3.36 -16.81 -1.37
C GLY A 115 -3.04 -15.45 -0.75
N GLU A 116 -3.99 -14.86 -0.02
CA GLU A 116 -3.81 -13.60 0.70
C GLU A 116 -2.70 -13.71 1.76
N ARG A 117 -2.64 -14.84 2.48
CA ARG A 117 -1.59 -15.09 3.49
C ARG A 117 -0.21 -15.18 2.85
N ALA A 118 -0.07 -15.88 1.73
CA ALA A 118 1.18 -15.98 0.99
C ALA A 118 1.65 -14.61 0.47
N LEU A 119 0.72 -13.79 -0.05
CA LEU A 119 0.99 -12.41 -0.44
C LEU A 119 1.50 -11.58 0.75
N LYS A 120 0.76 -11.59 1.86
CA LYS A 120 1.14 -10.82 3.06
C LYS A 120 2.49 -11.23 3.62
N SER A 121 2.79 -12.53 3.64
CA SER A 121 4.11 -13.03 4.04
C SER A 121 5.21 -12.45 3.17
N THR A 122 5.02 -12.46 1.84
CA THR A 122 6.01 -11.90 0.89
C THR A 122 6.24 -10.40 1.11
N LEU A 123 5.18 -9.66 1.43
CA LEU A 123 5.26 -8.21 1.69
C LEU A 123 5.87 -7.90 3.07
N ALA A 124 5.72 -8.78 4.06
CA ALA A 124 6.34 -8.63 5.37
C ALA A 124 7.87 -8.75 5.29
N ASP A 125 8.37 -9.61 4.40
CA ASP A 125 9.79 -9.90 4.22
C ASP A 125 10.55 -8.88 3.34
N LYS A 126 9.92 -7.73 3.05
CA LYS A 126 10.48 -6.66 2.20
C LYS A 126 10.29 -5.31 2.85
N THR A 127 11.39 -4.59 3.01
CA THR A 127 11.44 -3.25 3.59
C THR A 127 11.54 -2.16 2.52
N ILE A 128 11.32 -0.90 2.90
CA ILE A 128 11.57 0.23 2.01
C ILE A 128 13.06 0.38 1.71
N ALA A 129 13.93 0.06 2.67
CA ALA A 129 15.37 -0.01 2.43
C ALA A 129 15.73 -1.01 1.33
N ASP A 130 15.12 -2.20 1.29
CA ASP A 130 15.36 -3.18 0.21
C ASP A 130 15.01 -2.63 -1.17
N ILE A 131 13.88 -1.91 -1.27
CA ILE A 131 13.44 -1.29 -2.51
C ILE A 131 14.38 -0.15 -2.92
N LYS A 132 14.76 0.70 -1.96
CA LYS A 132 15.71 1.79 -2.15
C LYS A 132 17.05 1.27 -2.68
N ASN A 133 17.62 0.26 -2.02
CA ASN A 133 18.90 -0.36 -2.39
C ASN A 133 18.85 -0.96 -3.81
N LYS A 134 17.73 -1.60 -4.17
CA LYS A 134 17.54 -2.13 -5.54
C LYS A 134 17.51 -1.02 -6.59
N ILE A 135 16.90 0.13 -6.31
CA ILE A 135 16.88 1.27 -7.22
C ILE A 135 18.28 1.89 -7.34
N GLU A 136 19.00 2.01 -6.23
CA GLU A 136 20.37 2.55 -6.23
C GLU A 136 21.34 1.67 -7.02
N ALA A 137 21.15 0.35 -7.00
CA ALA A 137 21.94 -0.59 -7.80
C ALA A 137 21.68 -0.51 -9.33
N MET A 138 20.67 0.26 -9.78
CA MET A 138 20.39 0.49 -11.21
C MET A 138 21.04 1.76 -11.75
N ARG A 139 21.74 2.53 -10.91
CA ARG A 139 22.51 3.70 -11.33
C ARG A 139 23.85 3.30 -11.91
#